data_AF-A0AAW0GYP5-F1
#
_entry.id   AF-A0AAW0GYP5-F1
#
_cell.length_a   1.000
_cell.length_b   1.000
_cell.length_c   1.000
_cell.angle_alpha   90.00
_cell.angle_beta   90.00
_cell.angle_gamma   90.00
#
_symmetry.space_group_name_H-M   'P 1'
#
loop_
_entity.id
_entity.type
_entity.pdbx_description
1 polymer ?
#
loop_
_entity_poly.entity_id
_entity_poly.type
_entity_poly.pdbx_seq_one_letter_code
_entity_poly.pdbx_strand_id
1 'polypeptide(L)'
;MPCMAALPDGTFLIVNGAKQGVAGFGLADFPNLQALLQPVHQRISILNSTIVARLYHSEATLLPDGRVLISGSDPQTNNPDGTPKFPEEFRVEVYIPPYLNQGRTQPSFNITNKDWTYGSSHTITVTLHQGTTSTMRVSLVAATSSTHGNVMGGRTIFPEFHCTGNTCTIVAPPNAFVSPPGWHQLFILDGPTPSHSTFVRIGGDPGGLGEWPPFPDFTRPGS
;
A
#
# COMPACT_ATOMS: atom_id res chain seq x y z
N MET A 1 -11.98 -11.99 6.32
CA MET A 1 -12.71 -10.94 5.57
C MET A 1 -11.87 -10.60 4.35
N PRO A 2 -12.46 -10.11 3.25
CA PRO A 2 -11.63 -9.63 2.14
C PRO A 2 -10.74 -8.49 2.63
N CYS A 3 -9.51 -8.46 2.15
CA CYS A 3 -8.56 -7.37 2.37
C CYS A 3 -8.35 -6.65 1.04
N MET A 4 -8.11 -5.33 1.11
CA MET A 4 -7.83 -4.52 -0.07
C MET A 4 -6.51 -3.78 0.11
N ALA A 5 -5.70 -3.69 -0.94
CA ALA A 5 -4.49 -2.88 -0.95
C ALA A 5 -4.51 -1.96 -2.17
N ALA A 6 -4.35 -0.66 -1.95
CA ALA A 6 -4.15 0.30 -3.02
C ALA A 6 -2.76 0.10 -3.65
N LEU A 7 -2.69 0.09 -4.97
CA LEU A 7 -1.43 -0.09 -5.71
C LEU A 7 -0.95 1.24 -6.33
N PRO A 8 0.36 1.38 -6.64
CA PRO A 8 0.92 2.63 -7.16
C PRO A 8 0.30 3.12 -8.47
N ASP A 9 -0.24 2.21 -9.28
CA ASP A 9 -0.83 2.50 -10.59
C ASP A 9 -2.31 2.93 -10.53
N GLY A 10 -2.88 2.99 -9.31
CA GLY A 10 -4.26 3.38 -9.05
C GLY A 10 -5.24 2.21 -9.05
N THR A 11 -4.77 0.99 -9.27
CA THR A 11 -5.58 -0.22 -9.12
C THR A 11 -5.65 -0.67 -7.66
N PHE A 12 -6.59 -1.55 -7.35
CA PHE A 12 -6.70 -2.20 -6.04
C PHE A 12 -6.50 -3.70 -6.18
N LEU A 13 -5.67 -4.27 -5.31
CA LEU A 13 -5.62 -5.70 -5.08
C LEU A 13 -6.67 -6.06 -4.03
N ILE A 14 -7.51 -7.06 -4.32
CA ILE A 14 -8.46 -7.64 -3.36
C ILE A 14 -8.09 -9.11 -3.16
N VAL A 15 -7.87 -9.51 -1.91
CA VAL A 15 -7.42 -10.87 -1.52
C VAL A 15 -8.17 -11.34 -0.28
N ASN A 16 -7.97 -12.61 0.10
CA ASN A 16 -8.47 -13.21 1.34
C ASN A 16 -10.01 -13.28 1.38
N GLY A 17 -10.53 -13.72 2.52
CA GLY A 17 -11.97 -13.83 2.79
C GLY A 17 -12.56 -15.19 2.47
N ALA A 18 -13.89 -15.28 2.62
CA ALA A 18 -14.68 -16.48 2.35
C ALA A 18 -15.79 -16.15 1.36
N LYS A 19 -16.18 -17.13 0.56
CA LYS A 19 -17.29 -17.00 -0.41
C LYS A 19 -18.65 -17.19 0.26
N GLN A 20 -18.69 -17.82 1.43
CA GLN A 20 -19.90 -18.04 2.19
C GLN A 20 -19.68 -17.82 3.69
N GLY A 21 -20.69 -17.23 4.33
CA GLY A 21 -20.76 -17.09 5.78
C GLY A 21 -20.02 -15.87 6.32
N VAL A 22 -19.68 -15.92 7.61
CA VAL A 22 -18.98 -14.85 8.32
C VAL A 22 -17.54 -15.29 8.53
N ALA A 23 -16.57 -14.45 8.15
CA ALA A 23 -15.17 -14.85 8.05
C ALA A 23 -14.51 -15.35 9.34
N GLY A 24 -15.14 -15.19 10.51
CA GLY A 24 -14.60 -15.58 11.81
C GLY A 24 -15.58 -16.43 12.62
N PHE A 25 -15.12 -16.87 13.80
CA PHE A 25 -15.87 -17.69 14.75
C PHE A 25 -16.41 -19.00 14.17
N GLY A 26 -15.71 -19.54 13.19
CA GLY A 26 -16.10 -20.80 12.54
C GLY A 26 -17.33 -20.78 11.65
N LEU A 27 -17.79 -19.61 11.26
CA LEU A 27 -19.01 -19.45 10.46
C LEU A 27 -18.75 -19.29 8.96
N ALA A 28 -17.50 -19.41 8.52
CA ALA A 28 -17.11 -19.28 7.11
C ALA A 28 -16.89 -20.62 6.43
N ASP A 29 -17.27 -20.66 5.17
CA ASP A 29 -17.03 -21.75 4.25
C ASP A 29 -16.51 -21.24 2.91
N PHE A 30 -15.83 -22.13 2.17
CA PHE A 30 -15.29 -21.84 0.84
C PHE A 30 -14.35 -20.62 0.83
N PRO A 31 -13.12 -20.73 1.39
CA PRO A 31 -12.18 -19.62 1.39
C PRO A 31 -11.93 -19.10 -0.04
N ASN A 32 -11.81 -17.78 -0.17
CA ASN A 32 -11.38 -17.18 -1.40
C ASN A 32 -9.86 -17.28 -1.51
N LEU A 33 -9.41 -18.17 -2.40
CA LEU A 33 -7.99 -18.38 -2.68
C LEU A 33 -7.49 -17.52 -3.86
N GLN A 34 -8.36 -16.76 -4.51
CA GLN A 34 -8.02 -16.00 -5.71
C GLN A 34 -7.68 -14.55 -5.37
N ALA A 35 -6.60 -14.03 -5.94
CA ALA A 35 -6.33 -12.61 -5.97
C ALA A 35 -7.18 -11.96 -7.08
N LEU A 36 -7.72 -10.77 -6.79
CA LEU A 36 -8.53 -9.99 -7.74
C LEU A 36 -7.87 -8.63 -7.96
N LEU A 37 -7.84 -8.17 -9.21
CA LEU A 37 -7.42 -6.81 -9.55
C LEU A 37 -8.65 -5.98 -9.90
N GLN A 38 -8.85 -4.86 -9.20
CA GLN A 38 -9.86 -3.87 -9.56
C GLN A 38 -9.21 -2.63 -10.19
N PRO A 39 -9.27 -2.50 -11.52
CA PRO A 39 -8.89 -1.27 -12.22
C PRO A 39 -9.96 -0.16 -12.12
N VAL A 40 -9.53 1.09 -12.28
CA VAL A 40 -10.43 2.26 -12.29
C VAL A 40 -11.37 2.17 -13.50
N HIS A 41 -12.67 2.31 -13.26
CA HIS A 41 -13.74 2.28 -14.29
C HIS A 41 -13.77 1.05 -15.20
N GLN A 42 -13.20 -0.05 -14.74
CA GLN A 42 -13.06 -1.29 -15.51
C GLN A 42 -13.52 -2.47 -14.63
N ARG A 43 -13.73 -3.62 -15.26
CA ARG A 43 -14.18 -4.84 -14.54
C ARG A 43 -13.03 -5.47 -13.75
N ILE A 44 -13.39 -6.14 -12.66
CA ILE A 44 -12.48 -6.96 -11.87
C ILE A 44 -11.91 -8.09 -12.74
N SER A 45 -10.60 -8.32 -12.63
CA SER A 45 -9.91 -9.48 -13.19
C SER A 45 -9.55 -10.47 -12.08
N ILE A 46 -9.70 -11.77 -12.35
CA ILE A 46 -9.20 -12.85 -11.49
C ILE A 46 -7.74 -13.12 -11.87
N LEU A 47 -6.86 -13.14 -10.87
CA LEU A 47 -5.43 -13.38 -11.04
C LEU A 47 -5.07 -14.81 -10.59
N ASN A 48 -3.85 -15.02 -10.10
CA ASN A 48 -3.38 -16.27 -9.53
C ASN A 48 -4.09 -16.62 -8.21
N SER A 49 -3.90 -17.87 -7.78
CA SER A 49 -4.43 -18.38 -6.52
C SER A 49 -3.32 -18.68 -5.51
N THR A 50 -3.65 -18.59 -4.23
CA THR A 50 -2.84 -19.09 -3.12
C THR A 50 -3.33 -20.47 -2.66
N ILE A 51 -2.51 -21.20 -1.92
CA ILE A 51 -2.89 -22.41 -1.18
C ILE A 51 -3.23 -22.11 0.29
N VAL A 52 -3.05 -20.86 0.73
CA VAL A 52 -3.23 -20.43 2.12
C VAL A 52 -4.60 -19.78 2.27
N ALA A 53 -5.49 -20.40 3.05
CA ALA A 53 -6.79 -19.83 3.36
C ALA A 53 -6.63 -18.71 4.42
N ARG A 54 -6.83 -17.46 4.01
CA ARG A 54 -6.79 -16.30 4.91
C ARG A 54 -8.19 -15.74 5.15
N LEU A 55 -8.64 -15.79 6.40
CA LEU A 55 -10.01 -15.52 6.82
C LEU A 55 -10.09 -14.30 7.76
N TYR A 56 -10.79 -14.39 8.90
CA TYR A 56 -10.78 -13.34 9.93
C TYR A 56 -9.35 -13.09 10.45
N HIS A 57 -9.07 -11.87 10.92
CA HIS A 57 -7.72 -11.44 11.33
C HIS A 57 -6.62 -11.59 10.26
N SER A 58 -6.98 -11.58 8.97
CA SER A 58 -6.01 -11.41 7.90
C SER A 58 -5.90 -9.94 7.49
N GLU A 59 -4.77 -9.61 6.87
CA GLU A 59 -4.46 -8.26 6.40
C GLU A 59 -3.69 -8.28 5.07
N ALA A 60 -3.66 -7.12 4.39
CA ALA A 60 -2.85 -6.89 3.22
C ALA A 60 -2.33 -5.44 3.22
N THR A 61 -1.06 -5.23 2.84
CA THR A 61 -0.46 -3.88 2.77
C THR A 61 0.59 -3.74 1.69
N LEU A 62 0.65 -2.57 1.04
CA LEU A 62 1.60 -2.26 -0.03
C LEU A 62 3.01 -2.02 0.53
N LEU A 63 4.00 -2.71 -0.02
CA LEU A 63 5.41 -2.58 0.32
C LEU A 63 6.11 -1.50 -0.52
N PRO A 64 7.24 -0.94 -0.04
CA PRO A 64 8.01 0.06 -0.76
C PRO A 64 8.54 -0.36 -2.13
N ASP A 65 8.69 -1.65 -2.40
CA ASP A 65 9.13 -2.15 -3.71
C ASP A 65 7.97 -2.38 -4.70
N GLY A 66 6.74 -2.04 -4.29
CA GLY A 66 5.54 -2.22 -5.10
C GLY A 66 4.91 -3.61 -4.99
N ARG A 67 5.45 -4.53 -4.17
CA ARG A 67 4.78 -5.80 -3.84
C ARG A 67 3.74 -5.60 -2.75
N VAL A 68 2.90 -6.61 -2.48
CA VAL A 68 1.92 -6.56 -1.39
C VAL A 68 2.20 -7.66 -0.37
N LEU A 69 2.39 -7.27 0.88
CA LEU A 69 2.47 -8.20 2.00
C LEU A 69 1.08 -8.72 2.35
N ILE A 70 0.96 -10.03 2.57
CA ILE A 70 -0.27 -10.67 3.01
C ILE A 70 0.05 -11.56 4.22
N SER A 71 -0.64 -11.31 5.33
CA SER A 71 -0.36 -11.93 6.63
C SER A 71 -1.64 -12.22 7.41
N GLY A 72 -1.46 -12.99 8.48
CA GLY A 72 -2.51 -13.34 9.42
C GLY A 72 -3.55 -14.29 8.88
N SER A 73 -4.33 -14.80 9.82
CA SER A 73 -5.63 -15.45 9.71
C SER A 73 -5.84 -16.14 11.06
N ASP A 74 -6.88 -15.77 11.78
CA ASP A 74 -7.30 -16.48 12.99
C ASP A 74 -8.83 -16.51 13.00
N PRO A 75 -9.43 -17.50 12.30
CA PRO A 75 -10.87 -17.61 12.18
C PRO A 75 -11.52 -18.31 13.37
N GLN A 76 -10.73 -18.85 14.33
CA GLN A 76 -11.22 -19.62 15.47
C GLN A 76 -12.23 -20.71 15.07
N THR A 77 -11.93 -21.46 14.00
CA THR A 77 -12.86 -22.47 13.46
C THR A 77 -12.44 -23.88 13.85
N ASN A 78 -13.27 -24.57 14.62
CA ASN A 78 -13.13 -26.00 14.90
C ASN A 78 -14.26 -26.82 14.26
N ASN A 79 -13.94 -28.02 13.80
CA ASN A 79 -14.89 -29.05 13.45
C ASN A 79 -15.61 -29.58 14.72
N PRO A 80 -16.72 -30.32 14.59
CA PRO A 80 -17.43 -30.89 15.74
C PRO A 80 -16.59 -31.79 16.65
N ASP A 81 -15.50 -32.38 16.12
CA ASP A 81 -14.54 -33.20 16.86
C ASP A 81 -13.46 -32.37 17.59
N GLY A 82 -13.53 -31.04 17.53
CA GLY A 82 -12.58 -30.11 18.15
C GLY A 82 -11.33 -29.83 17.32
N THR A 83 -11.16 -30.45 16.15
CA THR A 83 -10.01 -30.18 15.27
C THR A 83 -10.17 -28.84 14.54
N PRO A 84 -9.12 -28.03 14.35
CA PRO A 84 -9.23 -26.80 13.57
C PRO A 84 -9.64 -27.09 12.11
N LYS A 85 -10.75 -26.50 11.66
CA LYS A 85 -11.18 -26.54 10.24
C LYS A 85 -10.29 -25.65 9.37
N PHE A 86 -9.95 -24.48 9.91
CA PHE A 86 -9.01 -23.53 9.34
C PHE A 86 -8.09 -23.07 10.48
N PRO A 87 -6.81 -23.47 10.50
CA PRO A 87 -5.89 -23.14 11.59
C PRO A 87 -5.51 -21.65 11.57
N GLU A 88 -4.95 -21.20 12.68
CA GLU A 88 -4.22 -19.94 12.76
C GLU A 88 -3.06 -19.93 11.76
N GLU A 89 -2.90 -18.83 11.03
CA GLU A 89 -1.91 -18.70 9.96
C GLU A 89 -0.79 -17.73 10.32
N PHE A 90 0.39 -18.28 10.58
CA PHE A 90 1.61 -17.53 10.89
C PHE A 90 2.50 -17.29 9.67
N ARG A 91 2.29 -18.02 8.57
CA ARG A 91 3.04 -17.79 7.33
C ARG A 91 2.65 -16.45 6.74
N VAL A 92 3.64 -15.84 6.10
CA VAL A 92 3.52 -14.59 5.37
C VAL A 92 3.73 -14.87 3.89
N GLU A 93 2.93 -14.21 3.05
CA GLU A 93 3.09 -14.24 1.60
C GLU A 93 3.39 -12.84 1.10
N VAL A 94 4.13 -12.76 0.00
CA VAL A 94 4.33 -11.52 -0.73
C VAL A 94 3.77 -11.71 -2.12
N TYR A 95 2.76 -10.92 -2.44
CA TYR A 95 2.15 -10.88 -3.75
C TYR A 95 2.94 -9.99 -4.70
N ILE A 96 3.18 -10.49 -5.91
CA ILE A 96 3.87 -9.74 -6.99
C ILE A 96 2.80 -9.33 -8.02
N PRO A 97 2.38 -8.05 -8.06
CA PRO A 97 1.37 -7.60 -9.00
C PRO A 97 1.84 -7.67 -10.46
N PRO A 98 0.90 -7.68 -11.44
CA PRO A 98 1.24 -7.81 -12.86
C PRO A 98 2.27 -6.81 -13.35
N TYR A 99 2.29 -5.58 -12.81
CA TYR A 99 3.27 -4.56 -13.20
C TYR A 99 4.73 -4.90 -12.83
N LEU A 100 4.98 -5.88 -11.95
CA LEU A 100 6.34 -6.37 -11.62
C LEU A 100 6.67 -7.72 -12.29
N ASN A 101 5.72 -8.39 -12.92
CA ASN A 101 5.89 -9.75 -13.44
C ASN A 101 5.93 -9.83 -14.98
N GLN A 102 6.27 -8.73 -15.65
CA GLN A 102 6.33 -8.63 -17.12
C GLN A 102 7.76 -8.45 -17.65
N GLY A 103 8.79 -8.66 -16.83
CA GLY A 103 10.19 -8.49 -17.22
C GLY A 103 10.61 -7.03 -17.47
N ARG A 104 9.81 -6.06 -17.02
CA ARG A 104 10.16 -4.63 -17.09
C ARG A 104 11.05 -4.25 -15.91
N THR A 105 12.06 -3.43 -16.17
CA THR A 105 12.93 -2.85 -15.14
C THR A 105 12.20 -1.72 -14.42
N GLN A 106 12.18 -1.73 -13.09
CA GLN A 106 11.59 -0.64 -12.31
C GLN A 106 12.41 0.65 -12.50
N PRO A 107 11.76 1.81 -12.72
CA PRO A 107 12.45 3.09 -12.76
C PRO A 107 13.03 3.45 -11.39
N SER A 108 13.94 4.42 -11.35
CA SER A 108 14.48 4.98 -10.11
C SER A 108 14.38 6.49 -10.11
N PHE A 109 14.42 7.08 -8.92
CA PHE A 109 14.43 8.53 -8.77
C PHE A 109 15.19 8.95 -7.52
N ASN A 110 15.67 10.20 -7.52
CA ASN A 110 16.28 10.83 -6.36
C ASN A 110 15.41 11.98 -5.87
N ILE A 111 15.22 12.06 -4.55
CA ILE A 111 14.55 13.16 -3.87
C ILE A 111 15.31 13.52 -2.59
N THR A 112 15.52 14.81 -2.37
CA THR A 112 16.22 15.33 -1.19
C THR A 112 15.25 15.79 -0.10
N ASN A 113 14.25 16.60 -0.47
CA ASN A 113 13.24 17.08 0.47
C ASN A 113 12.07 16.10 0.57
N LYS A 114 11.89 15.50 1.76
CA LYS A 114 10.83 14.53 2.08
C LYS A 114 9.75 15.10 2.99
N ASP A 115 9.79 16.39 3.32
CA ASP A 115 8.79 17.06 4.16
C ASP A 115 8.15 18.20 3.37
N TRP A 116 6.90 17.99 2.98
CA TRP A 116 6.20 18.78 1.98
C TRP A 116 5.13 19.61 2.66
N THR A 117 5.19 20.92 2.42
CA THR A 117 4.09 21.82 2.78
C THR A 117 2.98 21.67 1.74
N TYR A 118 1.74 22.00 2.11
CA TYR A 118 0.66 21.98 1.13
C TYR A 118 0.91 22.96 -0.01
N GLY A 119 0.66 22.50 -1.25
CA GLY A 119 0.85 23.29 -2.47
C GLY A 119 2.31 23.62 -2.84
N SER A 120 3.31 23.16 -2.09
CA SER A 120 4.71 23.40 -2.45
C SER A 120 5.19 22.50 -3.58
N SER A 121 6.22 22.96 -4.29
CA SER A 121 6.83 22.26 -5.41
C SER A 121 8.11 21.54 -4.98
N HIS A 122 8.28 20.30 -5.43
CA HIS A 122 9.41 19.44 -5.06
C HIS A 122 10.03 18.80 -6.29
N THR A 123 11.34 19.00 -6.46
CA THR A 123 12.09 18.47 -7.61
C THR A 123 12.63 17.08 -7.34
N ILE A 124 12.51 16.23 -8.35
CA ILE A 124 13.11 14.89 -8.43
C ILE A 124 13.90 14.76 -9.73
N THR A 125 14.89 13.87 -9.73
CA THR A 125 15.54 13.41 -10.96
C THR A 125 15.19 11.95 -11.18
N VAL A 126 14.69 11.62 -12.37
CA VAL A 126 14.19 10.28 -12.71
C VAL A 126 15.12 9.55 -13.68
N THR A 127 15.19 8.24 -13.53
CA THR A 127 15.76 7.31 -14.51
C THR A 127 14.66 6.36 -14.95
N LEU A 128 14.26 6.48 -16.21
CA LEU A 128 13.25 5.65 -16.85
C LEU A 128 13.93 4.64 -17.79
N HIS A 129 13.28 3.51 -18.03
CA HIS A 129 13.85 2.38 -18.78
C HIS A 129 12.99 1.94 -19.97
N GLN A 130 11.69 2.19 -19.95
CA GLN A 130 10.76 1.77 -21.00
C GLN A 130 10.11 2.96 -21.71
N GLY A 131 9.80 4.03 -20.98
CA GLY A 131 9.07 5.20 -21.47
C GLY A 131 9.87 6.49 -21.34
N THR A 132 9.15 7.60 -21.41
CA THR A 132 9.69 8.96 -21.33
C THR A 132 8.93 9.75 -20.26
N THR A 133 9.46 10.90 -19.87
CA THR A 133 8.79 11.79 -18.90
C THR A 133 7.43 12.30 -19.36
N SER A 134 7.10 12.21 -20.66
CA SER A 134 5.78 12.55 -21.19
C SER A 134 4.71 11.47 -20.98
N THR A 135 5.10 10.22 -20.71
CA THR A 135 4.18 9.10 -20.46
C THR A 135 4.26 8.56 -19.04
N MET A 136 5.20 9.05 -18.23
CA MET A 136 5.33 8.66 -16.83
C MET A 136 4.15 9.16 -16.00
N ARG A 137 3.94 8.52 -14.85
CA ARG A 137 2.99 9.00 -13.82
C ARG A 137 3.71 9.11 -12.48
N VAL A 138 3.22 9.99 -11.64
CA VAL A 138 3.66 10.12 -10.25
C VAL A 138 2.48 9.72 -9.38
N SER A 139 2.71 8.91 -8.35
CA SER A 139 1.66 8.61 -7.37
C SER A 139 2.16 8.74 -5.94
N LEU A 140 1.24 9.18 -5.08
CA LEU A 140 1.38 9.26 -3.64
C LEU A 140 0.36 8.30 -3.04
N VAL A 141 0.83 7.18 -2.51
CA VAL A 141 -0.03 6.20 -1.82
C VAL A 141 0.12 6.41 -0.31
N ALA A 142 -0.96 6.76 0.37
CA ALA A 142 -0.92 7.01 1.81
C ALA A 142 -0.42 5.78 2.58
N ALA A 143 0.35 6.02 3.65
CA ALA A 143 0.63 4.98 4.63
C ALA A 143 -0.68 4.57 5.29
N THR A 144 -0.91 3.26 5.40
CA THR A 144 -2.17 2.72 5.93
C THR A 144 -1.92 1.75 7.07
N SER A 145 -2.94 1.59 7.91
CA SER A 145 -3.04 0.47 8.85
C SER A 145 -4.15 -0.45 8.36
N SER A 146 -3.87 -1.76 8.34
CA SER A 146 -4.78 -2.78 7.82
C SER A 146 -5.11 -3.76 8.94
N THR A 147 -6.39 -3.93 9.27
CA THR A 147 -6.82 -4.93 10.24
C THR A 147 -8.32 -5.18 10.12
N HIS A 148 -8.76 -6.41 10.40
CA HIS A 148 -10.19 -6.75 10.39
C HIS A 148 -10.91 -6.35 9.08
N GLY A 149 -10.24 -6.49 7.92
CA GLY A 149 -10.81 -6.07 6.63
C GLY A 149 -10.96 -4.55 6.45
N ASN A 150 -10.43 -3.75 7.38
CA ASN A 150 -10.38 -2.30 7.31
C ASN A 150 -9.00 -1.85 6.87
N VAL A 151 -8.95 -0.80 6.06
CA VAL A 151 -7.72 -0.15 5.62
C VAL A 151 -7.84 1.32 5.95
N MET A 152 -7.33 1.70 7.12
CA MET A 152 -7.45 3.04 7.65
C MET A 152 -6.42 3.96 7.00
N GLY A 153 -6.88 5.14 6.56
CA GLY A 153 -6.03 6.14 5.90
C GLY A 153 -5.82 5.91 4.40
N GLY A 154 -6.41 4.87 3.80
CA GLY A 154 -6.23 4.53 2.39
C GLY A 154 -6.55 5.68 1.43
N ARG A 155 -5.56 6.12 0.67
CA ARG A 155 -5.68 7.17 -0.34
C ARG A 155 -4.58 7.03 -1.40
N THR A 156 -4.94 7.22 -2.66
CA THR A 156 -4.00 7.31 -3.78
C THR A 156 -4.20 8.65 -4.46
N ILE A 157 -3.13 9.45 -4.55
CA ILE A 157 -3.16 10.78 -5.18
C ILE A 157 -2.20 10.75 -6.37
N PHE A 158 -2.65 11.24 -7.51
CA PHE A 158 -1.80 11.50 -8.68
C PHE A 158 -1.57 13.01 -8.75
N PRO A 159 -0.44 13.52 -8.20
CA PRO A 159 -0.17 14.96 -8.20
C PRO A 159 0.12 15.49 -9.60
N GLU A 160 -0.08 16.78 -9.78
CA GLU A 160 0.44 17.51 -10.93
C GLU A 160 1.97 17.52 -10.90
N PHE A 161 2.59 17.40 -12.07
CA PHE A 161 4.03 17.55 -12.23
C PHE A 161 4.37 18.08 -13.62
N HIS A 162 5.56 18.65 -13.76
CA HIS A 162 6.14 19.02 -15.05
C HIS A 162 7.61 18.62 -15.09
N CYS A 163 8.13 18.30 -16.28
CA CYS A 163 9.52 17.88 -16.45
C CYS A 163 10.26 18.73 -17.48
N THR A 164 11.55 18.92 -17.24
CA THR A 164 12.52 19.42 -18.21
C THR A 164 13.65 18.40 -18.31
N GLY A 165 13.67 17.64 -19.41
CA GLY A 165 14.50 16.43 -19.51
C GLY A 165 14.10 15.41 -18.45
N ASN A 166 15.08 14.96 -17.65
CA ASN A 166 14.89 13.97 -16.57
C ASN A 166 14.66 14.60 -15.20
N THR A 167 14.55 15.93 -15.12
CA THR A 167 14.28 16.66 -13.88
C THR A 167 12.82 17.04 -13.88
N CYS A 168 12.08 16.60 -12.86
CA CYS A 168 10.65 16.79 -12.74
C CYS A 168 10.31 17.48 -11.43
N THR A 169 9.35 18.39 -11.48
CA THR A 169 8.85 19.13 -10.32
C THR A 169 7.41 18.68 -10.05
N ILE A 170 7.18 18.13 -8.86
CA ILE A 170 5.89 17.64 -8.39
C ILE A 170 5.26 18.71 -7.49
N VAL A 171 3.96 18.94 -7.64
CA VAL A 171 3.19 19.83 -6.77
C VAL A 171 2.51 19.02 -5.67
N ALA A 172 2.77 19.37 -4.41
CA ALA A 172 2.16 18.73 -3.26
C ALA A 172 0.63 18.97 -3.23
N PRO A 173 -0.16 18.09 -2.58
CA PRO A 173 -1.59 18.30 -2.40
C PRO A 173 -1.90 19.70 -1.83
N PRO A 174 -3.02 20.32 -2.22
CA PRO A 174 -3.24 21.75 -1.97
C PRO A 174 -3.61 22.08 -0.51
N ASN A 175 -4.16 21.12 0.26
CA ASN A 175 -4.57 21.34 1.64
C ASN A 175 -4.93 20.01 2.37
N ALA A 176 -5.19 20.14 3.67
CA ALA A 176 -5.56 19.03 4.57
C ALA A 176 -6.91 18.37 4.26
N PHE A 177 -7.83 19.04 3.55
CA PHE A 177 -9.11 18.43 3.15
C PHE A 177 -8.92 17.43 2.00
N VAL A 178 -7.91 17.66 1.14
CA VAL A 178 -7.54 16.74 0.06
C VAL A 178 -6.60 15.64 0.55
N SER A 179 -5.59 16.01 1.34
CA SER A 179 -4.63 15.06 1.93
C SER A 179 -4.40 15.44 3.39
N PRO A 180 -5.05 14.75 4.35
CA PRO A 180 -4.78 14.95 5.76
C PRO A 180 -3.27 14.78 6.05
N PRO A 181 -2.72 15.48 7.06
CA PRO A 181 -1.31 15.37 7.37
C PRO A 181 -0.88 13.92 7.57
N GLY A 182 0.21 13.50 6.92
CA GLY A 182 0.64 12.12 7.01
C GLY A 182 1.70 11.70 5.97
N TRP A 183 2.18 10.48 6.16
CA TRP A 183 3.19 9.85 5.31
C TRP A 183 2.57 9.22 4.07
N HIS A 184 3.22 9.42 2.92
CA HIS A 184 2.85 8.85 1.64
C HIS A 184 4.07 8.20 0.99
N GLN A 185 3.88 7.02 0.42
CA GLN A 185 4.83 6.41 -0.49
C GLN A 185 4.77 7.14 -1.83
N LEU A 186 5.85 7.85 -2.19
CA LEU A 186 6.03 8.44 -3.51
C LEU A 186 6.58 7.40 -4.48
N PHE A 187 5.83 7.11 -5.53
CA PHE A 187 6.22 6.22 -6.63
C PHE A 187 6.32 6.99 -7.96
N ILE A 188 7.29 6.60 -8.78
CA ILE A 188 7.38 6.99 -10.19
C ILE A 188 7.02 5.80 -11.05
N LEU A 189 6.07 5.97 -11.95
CA LEU A 189 5.62 4.91 -12.85
C LEU A 189 6.14 5.14 -14.25
N ASP A 190 6.91 4.18 -14.73
CA ASP A 190 7.31 4.05 -16.13
C ASP A 190 6.33 3.13 -16.85
N GLY A 191 5.32 3.73 -17.48
CA GLY A 191 4.12 3.02 -17.92
C GLY A 191 3.37 2.40 -16.72
N PRO A 192 3.20 1.07 -16.65
CA PRO A 192 2.62 0.39 -15.50
C PRO A 192 3.62 0.13 -14.37
N THR A 193 4.93 0.14 -14.64
CA THR A 193 5.96 -0.33 -13.70
C THR A 193 6.31 0.76 -12.68
N PRO A 194 6.08 0.54 -11.37
CA PRO A 194 6.46 1.51 -10.34
C PRO A 194 7.94 1.38 -9.96
N SER A 195 8.54 2.49 -9.55
CA SER A 195 9.83 2.50 -8.85
C SER A 195 9.72 1.81 -7.47
N HIS A 196 10.84 1.66 -6.77
CA HIS A 196 10.78 1.62 -5.31
C HIS A 196 10.31 2.99 -4.79
N SER A 197 9.50 3.01 -3.75
CA SER A 197 9.00 4.26 -3.17
C SER A 197 10.00 4.92 -2.24
N THR A 198 9.79 6.22 -2.03
CA THR A 198 10.33 6.95 -0.90
C THR A 198 9.18 7.53 -0.10
N PHE A 199 9.21 7.38 1.22
CA PHE A 199 8.24 8.05 2.08
C PHE A 199 8.47 9.56 2.11
N VAL A 200 7.41 10.31 1.83
CA VAL A 200 7.34 11.77 2.00
C VAL A 200 6.22 12.10 2.99
N ARG A 201 6.48 13.05 3.88
CA ARG A 201 5.49 13.60 4.83
C ARG A 201 4.84 14.82 4.20
N ILE A 202 3.52 14.90 4.23
CA ILE A 202 2.75 16.01 3.67
C ILE A 202 1.97 16.65 4.82
N GLY A 203 1.99 17.98 4.91
CA GLY A 203 1.22 18.72 5.91
C GLY A 203 1.83 18.76 7.31
N GLY A 204 3.11 18.37 7.44
CA GLY A 204 3.85 18.37 8.70
C GLY A 204 3.44 17.23 9.65
N ASP A 205 3.70 17.43 10.94
CA ASP A 205 3.36 16.49 12.01
C ASP A 205 2.57 17.20 13.11
N PRO A 206 1.24 17.32 12.94
CA PRO A 206 0.39 18.00 13.92
C PRO A 206 0.33 17.27 15.27
N GLY A 207 0.74 15.99 15.33
CA GLY A 207 0.70 15.18 16.54
C GLY A 207 2.00 15.20 17.34
N GLY A 208 3.09 15.75 16.82
CA GLY A 208 4.42 15.60 17.40
C GLY A 208 4.79 14.12 17.58
N LEU A 209 4.41 13.28 16.61
CA LEU A 209 4.57 11.83 16.68
C LEU A 209 6.06 11.48 16.64
N GLY A 210 6.57 10.96 17.76
CA GLY A 210 7.97 10.63 17.95
C GLY A 210 8.75 11.65 18.79
N GLU A 211 8.10 12.73 19.23
CA GLU A 211 8.67 13.57 20.29
C GLU A 211 8.83 12.75 21.57
N TRP A 212 9.99 12.90 22.20
CA TRP A 212 10.21 12.32 23.51
C TRP A 212 9.26 12.95 24.53
N PRO A 213 8.85 12.21 25.58
CA PRO A 213 8.06 12.77 26.65
C PRO A 213 8.69 14.07 27.18
N PRO A 214 7.98 15.21 27.17
CA PRO A 214 8.54 16.51 27.54
C PRO A 214 8.51 16.69 29.07
N PHE A 215 8.95 15.68 29.82
CA PHE A 215 8.98 15.72 31.28
C PHE A 215 10.41 15.92 31.79
N PRO A 216 10.62 16.72 32.86
CA PRO A 216 11.95 16.96 33.42
C PRO A 216 12.67 15.69 33.92
N ASP A 217 11.92 14.64 34.25
CA ASP A 217 12.41 13.35 34.73
C ASP A 217 12.57 12.30 33.61
N PHE A 218 12.24 12.66 32.36
CA PHE A 218 12.47 11.79 31.21
C PHE A 218 13.90 11.95 30.67
N THR A 219 14.74 10.95 30.91
CA THR A 219 16.08 10.89 30.31
C THR A 219 16.00 10.27 28.92
N ARG A 220 16.39 11.04 27.90
CA ARG A 220 16.44 10.55 26.51
C ARG A 220 17.48 9.41 26.39
N PRO A 221 17.11 8.23 25.86
CA PRO A 221 18.09 7.18 25.60
C PRO A 221 19.16 7.65 24.61
N GLY A 222 20.43 7.54 25.00
CA GLY A 222 21.57 7.90 24.16
C GLY A 222 21.96 9.38 24.13
N SER A 223 21.38 10.21 25.02
CA SER A 223 21.89 11.56 25.32
C SER A 223 23.04 11.56 26.30
#